data_AF-A0A132GY35-F1
#
_entry.id   AF-A0A132GY35-F1
#
_cell.length_a   1.000
_cell.length_b   1.000
_cell.length_c   1.000
_cell.angle_alpha   90.00
_cell.angle_beta   90.00
_cell.angle_gamma   90.00
#
_symmetry.space_group_name_H-M   'P 1'
#
loop_
_entity.id
_entity.type
_entity.pdbx_description
1 polymer ?
#
loop_
_entity_poly.entity_id
_entity_poly.type
_entity_poly.pdbx_seq_one_letter_code
_entity_poly.pdbx_strand_id
1 'polypeptide(L)' 'MAKVEVYNLVGQKVHEAEGKSVSIDATEWNKGIYLVNIIEENGAVVTKKLVVK' A
#
# COMPACT_ATOMS: atom_id res chain seq x y z
N MET A 1 5.27 -14.34 -4.62
CA MET A 1 5.14 -13.54 -3.40
C MET A 1 5.06 -12.09 -3.84
N ALA A 2 4.03 -11.34 -3.45
CA ALA A 2 3.89 -9.96 -3.88
C ALA A 2 4.43 -9.04 -2.78
N LYS A 3 5.09 -7.96 -3.19
CA LYS A 3 5.46 -6.84 -2.32
C LYS A 3 4.34 -5.82 -2.36
N VAL A 4 3.95 -5.32 -1.20
CA VAL A 4 2.96 -4.26 -1.03
C VAL A 4 3.65 -3.06 -0.45
N GLU A 5 3.56 -1.92 -1.13
CA GLU A 5 4.05 -0.63 -0.66
C GLU A 5 2.89 0.36 -0.61
N VAL A 6 2.76 1.10 0.49
CA VAL A 6 1.70 2.10 0.65
C VAL A 6 2.32 3.48 0.78
N TYR A 7 1.80 4.43 0.03
CA TYR A 7 2.26 5.81 -0.03
C TYR A 7 1.15 6.77 0.35
N ASN A 8 1.47 7.87 1.03
CA ASN A 8 0.57 9.00 1.16
C ASN A 8 0.63 9.91 -0.11
N LEU A 9 -0.22 10.93 -0.19
CA LEU A 9 -0.27 11.82 -1.37
C LEU A 9 0.95 12.73 -1.57
N VAL A 10 1.84 12.84 -0.57
CA VAL A 10 3.12 13.57 -0.74
C VAL A 10 4.24 12.66 -1.24
N GLY A 11 3.93 11.39 -1.55
CA GLY A 11 4.89 10.42 -2.09
C GLY A 11 5.75 9.72 -1.02
N GLN A 12 5.44 9.89 0.26
CA GLN A 12 6.14 9.19 1.33
C GLN A 12 5.57 7.78 1.49
N LYS A 13 6.46 6.78 1.51
CA LYS A 13 6.12 5.40 1.87
C LYS A 13 5.80 5.31 3.36
N VAL A 14 4.60 4.87 3.70
CA VAL A 14 4.09 4.75 5.08
C VAL A 14 3.97 3.30 5.54
N HIS A 15 3.98 2.34 4.62
CA HIS A 15 3.92 0.92 4.93
C HIS A 15 4.59 0.07 3.84
N GLU A 16 5.15 -1.05 4.24
CA GLU A 16 5.72 -2.08 3.36
C GLU A 16 5.47 -3.46 3.97
N ALA A 17 5.06 -4.41 3.13
CA ALA A 17 4.89 -5.81 3.52
C ALA A 17 5.09 -6.74 2.31
N GLU A 18 5.41 -8.00 2.55
CA GLU A 18 5.55 -9.03 1.51
C GLU A 18 4.80 -10.29 1.91
N GLY A 19 4.14 -10.93 0.95
CA GLY A 19 3.44 -12.19 1.24
C GLY A 19 2.52 -12.67 0.12
N LYS A 20 1.87 -13.82 0.37
CA LYS A 20 0.74 -14.31 -0.44
C LYS A 20 -0.58 -13.63 -0.04
N SER A 21 -0.67 -13.20 1.22
CA SER A 21 -1.77 -12.42 1.77
C SER A 21 -1.17 -11.37 2.71
N VAL A 22 -1.62 -10.13 2.60
CA VAL A 22 -1.13 -8.99 3.39
C VAL A 22 -2.34 -8.28 3.98
N SER A 23 -2.34 -8.08 5.29
CA SER A 23 -3.29 -7.23 5.99
C SER A 23 -2.64 -5.89 6.33
N ILE A 24 -3.36 -4.80 6.07
CA ILE A 24 -2.93 -3.44 6.40
C ILE A 24 -3.86 -2.91 7.48
N ASP A 25 -3.32 -2.62 8.66
CA ASP A 25 -4.03 -1.88 9.71
C ASP A 25 -3.77 -0.38 9.53
N ALA A 26 -4.84 0.37 9.22
CA ALA A 26 -4.80 1.80 8.99
C ALA A 26 -5.55 2.59 10.08
N THR A 27 -5.84 1.96 11.24
CA THR A 27 -6.65 2.58 12.30
C THR A 27 -6.03 3.87 12.84
N GLU A 28 -4.70 3.91 12.97
CA GLU A 28 -3.95 5.06 13.48
C GLU A 28 -3.47 6.03 12.36
N TRP A 29 -3.94 5.83 11.12
CA TRP A 29 -3.50 6.67 10.01
C TRP A 29 -4.32 7.95 9.94
N ASN A 30 -3.66 9.03 9.52
CA ASN A 30 -4.36 10.27 9.23
C ASN A 30 -5.41 10.06 8.14
N LYS A 31 -6.54 10.74 8.28
CA LYS A 31 -7.59 10.75 7.25
C LYS A 31 -7.01 11.27 5.94
N GLY A 32 -7.37 10.61 4.83
CA GLY A 32 -6.86 10.99 3.52
C GLY A 32 -6.84 9.85 2.52
N ILE A 33 -6.13 10.11 1.43
CA ILE A 33 -5.95 9.15 0.34
C ILE A 33 -4.54 8.57 0.42
N TYR A 34 -4.45 7.26 0.23
CA TYR A 34 -3.21 6.52 0.13
C TYR A 34 -3.19 5.71 -1.17
N LEU A 35 -2.00 5.54 -1.73
CA LEU A 35 -1.75 4.70 -2.90
C LEU A 35 -1.12 3.40 -2.44
N VAL A 36 -1.74 2.28 -2.79
CA VAL A 36 -1.27 0.93 -2.47
C VAL A 36 -0.73 0.32 -3.77
N ASN A 37 0.57 0.13 -3.84
CA ASN A 37 1.24 -0.56 -4.94
C ASN A 37 1.40 -2.03 -4.57
N ILE A 38 0.88 -2.92 -5.40
CA ILE A 38 1.10 -4.37 -5.33
C ILE A 38 2.07 -4.70 -6.46
N ILE A 39 3.27 -5.13 -6.09
CA ILE A 39 4.39 -5.44 -6.99
C ILE A 39 4.54 -6.95 -7.02
N GLU A 40 4.25 -7.54 -8.17
CA GLU A 40 4.41 -8.97 -8.42
C GLU A 40 5.88 -9.36 -8.64
N GLU A 41 6.21 -10.65 -8.52
CA GLU A 41 7.59 -11.15 -8.73
C GLU A 41 8.13 -10.85 -10.14
N ASN A 42 7.25 -10.75 -11.13
CA ASN A 42 7.59 -10.40 -12.51
C ASN A 42 7.80 -8.88 -12.72
N GLY A 43 7.68 -8.06 -11.66
CA GLY A 43 7.80 -6.61 -11.72
C GLY A 43 6.53 -5.88 -12.16
N ALA A 44 5.43 -6.59 -12.44
CA ALA A 44 4.15 -5.95 -12.73
C ALA A 44 3.64 -5.21 -11.48
N VAL A 45 3.11 -4.01 -11.69
CA VAL A 45 2.61 -3.16 -10.61
C VAL A 45 1.12 -2.90 -10.81
N VAL A 46 0.34 -3.21 -9.79
CA VAL A 46 -1.07 -2.82 -9.68
C VAL A 46 -1.20 -1.77 -8.58
N THR A 47 -1.66 -0.57 -8.94
CA THR A 47 -1.92 0.50 -7.97
C THR A 47 -3.39 0.56 -7.61
N LYS A 48 -3.70 0.60 -6.31
CA LYS A 48 -5.04 0.81 -5.76
C LYS A 48 -5.08 2.06 -4.90
N LYS A 49 -6.25 2.68 -4.82
CA LYS A 49 -6.53 3.81 -3.94
C LYS A 49 -7.18 3.33 -2.65
N LEU A 50 -6.62 3.70 -1.51
CA LEU A 50 -7.21 3.51 -0.19
C LEU A 50 -7.68 4.87 0.35
N VAL A 51 -8.90 4.93 0.89
CA VAL A 51 -9.45 6.13 1.51
C VAL A 51 -9.64 5.86 3.00
N VAL A 52 -8.86 6.55 3.84
CA VAL A 52 -8.97 6.52 5.30
C VAL A 52 -9.87 7.67 5.73
N LYS A 53 -10.92 7.38 6.52
CA LYS A 53 -12.00 8.32 6.87
C LYS A 53 -12.00 8.75 8.32
#